data_AF-A0A7J8N3T0-F1
#
_entry.id   AF-A0A7J8N3T0-F1
#
_cell.length_a   1.000
_cell.length_b   1.000
_cell.length_c   1.000
_cell.angle_alpha   90.00
_cell.angle_beta   90.00
_cell.angle_gamma   90.00
#
_symmetry.space_group_name_H-M   'P 1'
#
loop_
_entity.id
_entity.type
_entity.pdbx_description
1 polymer ?
#
loop_
_entity_poly.entity_id
_entity_poly.type
_entity_poly.pdbx_seq_one_letter_code
_entity_poly.pdbx_strand_id
1 'polypeptide(L)'
;MIKEGALGDAEAIFGMHIDSETLTGSIALVSGPVLASACFFEAKIEGVGGHAAGPHSTVDPILAASFAILALQQLISREADPLHSQVLSVTFIRGGSAFNVIPSYVEFGGTLRSLTTEGLHKLQQRLKE
;
A
#
# COMPACT_ATOMS: atom_id res chain seq x y z
N MET A 1 -18.67 16.24 -0.34
CA MET A 1 -18.64 17.28 0.72
C MET A 1 -17.70 18.44 0.44
N ILE A 2 -16.36 18.31 0.55
CA ILE A 2 -15.46 19.49 0.39
C ILE A 2 -15.61 20.13 -1.00
N LYS A 3 -15.56 19.32 -2.07
CA LYS A 3 -15.81 19.79 -3.45
C LYS A 3 -17.22 20.36 -3.68
N GLU A 4 -18.17 20.02 -2.81
CA GLU A 4 -19.55 20.53 -2.86
C GLU A 4 -19.72 21.82 -2.04
N GLY A 5 -18.63 22.40 -1.51
CA GLY A 5 -18.65 23.68 -0.80
C GLY A 5 -18.93 23.58 0.70
N ALA A 6 -18.85 22.39 1.30
CA ALA A 6 -19.13 22.18 2.72
C ALA A 6 -18.25 23.02 3.68
N LEU A 7 -17.13 23.57 3.21
CA LEU A 7 -16.23 24.40 4.01
C LEU A 7 -16.62 25.90 4.03
N GLY A 8 -17.39 26.38 3.05
CA GLY A 8 -17.78 27.79 2.95
C GLY A 8 -16.63 28.77 3.24
N ASP A 9 -16.89 29.74 4.12
CA ASP A 9 -15.93 30.75 4.59
C ASP A 9 -15.30 30.39 5.96
N ALA A 10 -15.20 29.10 6.31
CA ALA A 10 -14.71 28.69 7.62
C ALA A 10 -13.24 29.10 7.85
N GLU A 11 -12.98 29.79 8.96
CA GLU A 11 -11.63 30.22 9.36
C GLU A 11 -10.85 29.13 10.12
N ALA A 12 -11.54 28.14 10.69
CA ALA A 12 -10.95 27.02 11.41
C ALA A 12 -11.83 25.77 11.34
N ILE A 13 -11.21 24.59 11.43
CA ILE A 13 -11.88 23.29 11.40
C ILE A 13 -11.46 22.49 12.62
N PHE A 14 -12.43 21.93 13.34
CA PHE A 14 -12.21 21.05 14.49
C PHE A 14 -12.84 19.68 14.22
N GLY A 15 -12.16 18.63 14.68
CA GLY A 15 -12.63 17.26 14.62
C GLY A 15 -12.22 16.52 15.89
N MET A 16 -13.02 15.53 16.27
CA MET A 16 -12.74 14.67 17.41
C MET A 16 -13.02 13.23 17.03
N HIS A 17 -12.18 12.32 17.50
CA HIS A 17 -12.39 10.88 17.36
C HIS A 17 -12.35 10.26 18.75
N ILE A 18 -13.26 9.33 19.03
CA ILE A 18 -13.20 8.55 20.27
C ILE A 18 -12.04 7.56 20.13
N ASP A 19 -11.11 7.61 21.07
CA ASP A 19 -10.01 6.67 21.17
C ASP A 19 -10.20 5.84 22.44
N SER A 20 -10.27 4.52 22.28
CA SER A 20 -10.44 3.58 23.39
C SER A 20 -9.18 3.42 24.25
N GLU A 21 -8.03 3.82 23.73
CA GLU A 21 -6.75 3.74 24.46
C GLU A 21 -6.53 4.96 25.36
N THR A 22 -7.26 6.05 25.15
CA THR A 22 -7.20 7.26 25.97
C THR A 22 -8.16 7.16 27.17
N LEU A 23 -7.68 7.55 28.36
CA LEU A 23 -8.47 7.52 29.58
C LEU A 23 -9.74 8.37 29.46
N THR A 24 -10.89 7.80 29.83
CA THR A 24 -12.18 8.52 29.83
C THR A 24 -12.10 9.81 30.64
N GLY A 25 -12.63 10.90 30.08
CA GLY A 25 -12.55 12.25 30.67
C GLY A 25 -11.30 13.05 30.30
N SER A 26 -10.39 12.47 29.50
CA SER A 26 -9.20 13.15 28.99
C SER A 26 -9.37 13.54 27.52
N ILE A 27 -8.66 14.59 27.10
CA ILE A 27 -8.53 14.99 25.69
C ILE A 27 -7.03 14.99 25.35
N ALA A 28 -6.67 14.24 24.32
CA ALA A 28 -5.31 14.21 23.78
C ALA A 28 -5.23 15.06 22.50
N LEU A 29 -4.14 15.81 22.36
CA LEU A 29 -3.89 16.67 21.21
C LEU A 29 -2.39 16.77 20.94
N VAL A 30 -2.02 16.77 19.66
CA VAL A 30 -0.65 16.93 19.17
C VAL A 30 -0.64 18.05 18.15
N SER A 31 0.42 18.86 18.16
CA SER A 31 0.65 19.83 17.10
C SER A 31 1.27 19.14 15.90
N GLY A 32 0.73 19.40 14.71
CA GLY A 32 1.18 18.77 13.46
C GLY A 32 0.43 17.48 13.11
N PRO A 33 1.00 16.63 12.23
CA PRO A 33 0.35 15.39 11.80
C PRO A 33 0.15 14.40 12.95
N VAL A 34 -1.11 13.99 13.18
CA VAL A 34 -1.47 13.00 14.21
C VAL A 34 -1.56 11.58 13.63
N LEU A 35 -2.12 11.43 12.43
CA LEU A 35 -2.36 10.14 11.79
C LEU A 35 -1.76 10.11 10.38
N ALA A 36 -1.31 8.92 9.97
CA ALA A 36 -0.78 8.71 8.63
C ALA A 36 -1.92 8.66 7.59
N SER A 37 -1.70 9.31 6.46
CA SER A 37 -2.54 9.13 5.28
C SER A 37 -2.39 7.70 4.75
N ALA A 38 -3.44 7.16 4.12
CA ALA A 38 -3.49 5.80 3.60
C ALA A 38 -3.91 5.79 2.13
N CYS A 39 -3.25 4.94 1.35
CA CYS A 39 -3.60 4.63 -0.03
C CYS A 39 -3.61 3.11 -0.23
N PHE A 40 -4.48 2.63 -1.10
CA PHE A 40 -4.55 1.23 -1.49
C PHE A 40 -3.92 1.03 -2.86
N PHE A 41 -3.29 -0.10 -3.08
CA PHE A 41 -2.81 -0.50 -4.40
C PHE A 41 -3.15 -1.96 -4.68
N GLU A 42 -3.29 -2.26 -5.96
CA GLU A 42 -3.47 -3.59 -6.50
C GLU A 42 -2.66 -3.69 -7.79
N ALA A 43 -2.00 -4.82 -7.96
CA ALA A 43 -1.16 -5.12 -9.11
C ALA A 43 -1.50 -6.51 -9.63
N LYS A 44 -1.54 -6.65 -10.96
CA LYS A 44 -1.72 -7.90 -11.66
C LYS A 44 -0.52 -8.12 -12.57
N ILE A 45 0.19 -9.22 -12.37
CA ILE A 45 1.27 -9.65 -13.26
C ILE A 45 0.73 -10.74 -14.16
N GLU A 46 0.73 -10.47 -15.46
CA GLU A 46 0.34 -11.41 -16.50
C GLU A 46 1.57 -12.17 -17.02
N GLY A 47 1.38 -13.46 -17.27
CA GLY A 47 2.38 -14.36 -17.79
C GLY A 47 1.78 -15.31 -18.82
N VAL A 48 2.46 -16.43 -19.06
CA VAL A 48 2.00 -17.49 -19.96
C VAL A 48 1.97 -18.77 -19.16
N GLY A 49 0.76 -19.23 -18.85
CA GLY A 49 0.57 -20.45 -18.06
C GLY A 49 0.88 -21.73 -18.84
N GLY A 50 1.03 -22.84 -18.14
CA GLY A 50 1.33 -24.14 -18.76
C GLY A 50 1.60 -25.25 -17.76
N HIS A 51 1.95 -26.43 -18.25
CA HIS A 51 2.27 -27.56 -17.39
C HIS A 51 3.59 -27.29 -16.65
N ALA A 52 3.60 -27.48 -15.33
CA ALA A 52 4.76 -27.23 -14.48
C ALA A 52 6.01 -28.08 -14.81
N ALA A 53 5.89 -29.14 -15.63
CA ALA A 53 7.01 -29.97 -16.07
C ALA A 53 7.74 -29.36 -17.29
N GLY A 54 7.15 -28.36 -17.95
CA GLY A 54 7.73 -27.65 -19.09
C GLY A 54 7.86 -26.15 -18.83
N PRO A 55 8.57 -25.69 -17.78
CA PRO A 55 8.61 -24.26 -17.43
C PRO A 55 9.25 -23.39 -18.53
N HIS A 56 10.12 -23.96 -19.38
CA HIS A 56 10.77 -23.24 -20.48
C HIS A 56 9.81 -22.78 -21.59
N SER A 57 8.58 -23.31 -21.65
CA SER A 57 7.53 -22.85 -22.57
C SER A 57 6.52 -21.91 -21.90
N THR A 58 6.80 -21.48 -20.67
CA THR A 58 5.92 -20.61 -19.86
C THR A 58 6.63 -19.31 -19.48
N VAL A 59 5.85 -18.33 -19.04
CA VAL A 59 6.35 -17.12 -18.39
C VAL A 59 5.68 -17.08 -17.02
N ASP A 60 6.42 -17.48 -15.98
CA ASP A 60 5.86 -17.74 -14.64
C ASP A 60 5.56 -16.44 -13.88
N PRO A 61 4.27 -16.09 -13.67
CA PRO A 61 3.91 -14.86 -12.97
C PRO A 61 4.05 -14.99 -11.43
N ILE A 62 4.11 -16.20 -10.86
CA ILE A 62 4.36 -16.42 -9.42
C ILE A 62 5.80 -16.01 -9.09
N LEU A 63 6.76 -16.42 -9.92
CA LEU A 63 8.15 -16.05 -9.73
C LEU A 63 8.34 -14.53 -9.87
N ALA A 64 7.75 -13.93 -10.90
CA ALA A 64 7.80 -12.48 -11.11
C ALA A 64 7.17 -11.69 -9.95
N ALA A 65 5.99 -12.08 -9.47
CA ALA A 65 5.34 -11.44 -8.31
C ALA A 65 6.17 -11.55 -7.04
N SER A 66 6.82 -12.70 -6.81
CA SER A 66 7.67 -12.91 -5.64
C SER A 66 8.85 -11.94 -5.62
N PHE A 67 9.53 -11.75 -6.76
CA PHE A 67 10.60 -10.76 -6.88
C PHE A 67 10.09 -9.32 -6.75
N ALA A 68 8.95 -9.00 -7.35
CA ALA A 68 8.35 -7.68 -7.24
C ALA A 68 8.02 -7.33 -5.78
N ILE A 69 7.38 -8.24 -5.03
CA ILE A 69 7.02 -8.02 -3.62
C ILE A 69 8.27 -7.79 -2.76
N LEU A 70 9.35 -8.56 -2.97
CA LEU A 70 10.61 -8.36 -2.26
C LEU A 70 11.26 -7.02 -2.63
N ALA A 71 11.23 -6.64 -3.91
CA ALA A 71 11.76 -5.37 -4.38
C ALA A 71 11.00 -4.18 -3.76
N LEU A 72 9.67 -4.25 -3.64
CA LEU A 72 8.86 -3.21 -3.00
C LEU A 72 9.29 -2.90 -1.56
N GLN A 73 9.86 -3.87 -0.83
CA GLN A 73 10.36 -3.64 0.53
C GLN A 73 11.57 -2.70 0.58
N GLN A 74 12.26 -2.52 -0.56
CA GLN A 74 13.40 -1.61 -0.68
C GLN A 74 12.96 -0.14 -0.68
N LEU A 75 11.73 0.15 -1.10
CA LEU A 75 11.17 1.51 -1.03
C LEU A 75 11.19 2.03 0.41
N ILE A 76 10.83 1.19 1.37
CA ILE A 76 10.84 1.54 2.79
C ILE A 76 12.25 1.43 3.37
N SER A 77 12.91 0.30 3.13
CA SER A 77 14.17 0.03 3.82
C SER A 77 15.33 0.89 3.32
N ARG A 78 15.36 1.28 2.04
CA ARG A 78 16.52 1.94 1.39
C ARG A 78 16.23 3.34 0.84
N GLU A 79 14.99 3.68 0.53
CA GLU A 79 14.67 4.96 -0.14
C GLU A 79 13.90 5.97 0.72
N ALA A 80 13.21 5.49 1.76
CA ALA A 80 12.52 6.34 2.71
C ALA A 80 13.54 7.00 3.66
N ASP A 81 13.34 8.30 3.91
CA ASP A 81 14.07 8.99 4.97
C ASP A 81 13.64 8.38 6.32
N PRO A 82 14.57 7.85 7.15
CA PRO A 82 14.22 7.27 8.44
C PRO A 82 13.54 8.25 9.42
N LEU A 83 13.69 9.56 9.21
CA LEU A 83 12.99 10.58 10.00
C LEU A 83 11.53 10.79 9.55
N HIS A 84 11.15 10.26 8.38
CA HIS A 84 9.79 10.33 7.86
C HIS A 84 9.13 8.95 7.92
N SER A 85 8.17 8.76 8.82
CA SER A 85 7.46 7.48 8.93
C SER A 85 6.65 7.17 7.68
N GLN A 86 6.99 6.03 7.06
CA GLN A 86 6.39 5.48 5.86
C GLN A 86 6.20 3.98 6.04
N VAL A 87 5.09 3.44 5.52
CA VAL A 87 4.79 2.00 5.59
C VAL A 87 4.27 1.54 4.24
N LEU A 88 4.79 0.42 3.76
CA LEU A 88 4.24 -0.36 2.65
C LEU A 88 3.88 -1.73 3.21
N SER A 89 2.69 -2.22 2.88
CA SER A 89 2.26 -3.57 3.25
C SER A 89 1.60 -4.23 2.06
N VAL A 90 2.10 -5.40 1.67
CA VAL A 90 1.39 -6.32 0.77
C VAL A 90 0.56 -7.23 1.67
N THR A 91 -0.75 -7.12 1.60
CA THR A 91 -1.67 -7.79 2.53
C THR A 91 -2.40 -8.97 1.87
N PHE A 92 -2.34 -9.10 0.56
CA PHE A 92 -2.80 -10.29 -0.14
C PHE A 92 -1.95 -10.61 -1.37
N ILE A 93 -1.95 -11.90 -1.73
CA ILE A 93 -1.46 -12.43 -2.99
C ILE A 93 -2.36 -13.60 -3.41
N ARG A 94 -2.71 -13.68 -4.68
CA ARG A 94 -3.58 -14.71 -5.27
C ARG A 94 -3.03 -15.13 -6.63
N GLY A 95 -2.85 -16.43 -6.84
CA GLY A 95 -2.31 -16.94 -8.10
C GLY A 95 -2.32 -18.46 -8.15
N GLY A 96 -2.83 -19.02 -9.25
CA GLY A 96 -2.94 -20.47 -9.44
C GLY A 96 -3.92 -21.17 -8.50
N SER A 97 -4.28 -22.41 -8.86
CA SER A 97 -5.20 -23.25 -8.08
C SER A 97 -4.90 -24.75 -8.18
N ALA A 98 -3.87 -25.13 -8.94
CA ALA A 98 -3.52 -26.52 -9.22
C ALA A 98 -2.03 -26.78 -8.95
N PHE A 99 -1.70 -27.98 -8.48
CA PHE A 99 -0.34 -28.34 -8.06
C PHE A 99 0.67 -28.46 -9.22
N ASN A 100 0.20 -28.65 -10.45
CA ASN A 100 1.04 -28.97 -11.61
C ASN A 100 0.86 -27.98 -12.79
N VAL A 101 0.30 -26.80 -12.53
CA VAL A 101 0.04 -25.77 -13.55
C VAL A 101 0.65 -24.44 -13.10
N ILE A 102 1.48 -23.86 -13.96
CA ILE A 102 1.92 -22.47 -13.83
C ILE A 102 0.75 -21.59 -14.29
N PRO A 103 0.25 -20.65 -13.46
CA PRO A 103 -0.91 -19.83 -13.82
C PRO A 103 -0.59 -18.80 -14.90
N SER A 104 -1.64 -18.25 -15.53
CA SER A 104 -1.49 -17.16 -16.49
C SER A 104 -1.35 -15.78 -15.85
N TYR A 105 -1.66 -15.63 -14.55
CA TYR A 105 -1.47 -14.38 -13.83
C TYR A 105 -1.37 -14.58 -12.31
N VAL A 106 -0.88 -13.54 -11.63
CA VAL A 106 -0.92 -13.36 -10.17
C VAL A 106 -1.40 -11.96 -9.84
N GLU A 107 -2.27 -11.84 -8.85
CA GLU A 107 -2.74 -10.57 -8.28
C GLU A 107 -2.22 -10.41 -6.86
N PHE A 108 -1.74 -9.23 -6.52
CA PHE A 108 -1.33 -8.88 -5.15
C PHE A 108 -1.60 -7.41 -4.88
N GLY A 109 -1.67 -7.04 -3.61
CA GLY A 109 -1.97 -5.67 -3.25
C GLY A 109 -1.92 -5.42 -1.76
N GLY A 110 -2.20 -4.18 -1.38
CA GLY A 110 -2.25 -3.77 0.02
C GLY A 110 -2.25 -2.26 0.17
N THR A 111 -1.48 -1.75 1.14
CA THR A 111 -1.54 -0.35 1.56
C THR A 111 -0.20 0.36 1.56
N LEU A 112 -0.24 1.65 1.23
CA LEU A 112 0.83 2.62 1.45
C LEU A 112 0.38 3.61 2.53
N ARG A 113 1.27 3.96 3.45
CA ARG A 113 1.02 4.96 4.49
C ARG A 113 2.19 5.93 4.63
N SER A 114 1.88 7.19 4.91
CA SER A 114 2.88 8.20 5.27
C SER A 114 2.30 9.28 6.17
N LEU A 115 3.13 9.82 7.07
CA LEU A 115 2.78 11.01 7.87
C LEU A 115 2.78 12.30 7.05
N THR A 116 3.40 12.32 5.86
CA THR A 116 3.43 13.51 5.00
C THR A 116 2.75 13.22 3.66
N THR A 117 2.08 14.23 3.11
CA THR A 117 1.46 14.14 1.78
C THR A 117 2.51 13.89 0.69
N GLU A 118 3.65 14.57 0.79
CA GLU A 118 4.78 14.38 -0.14
C GLU A 118 5.33 12.95 -0.09
N GLY A 119 5.54 12.40 1.10
CA GLY A 119 6.01 11.02 1.28
C GLY A 119 5.04 10.00 0.67
N LEU A 120 3.73 10.22 0.85
CA LEU A 120 2.72 9.36 0.22
C LEU A 120 2.77 9.44 -1.31
N HIS A 121 2.86 10.64 -1.90
CA HIS A 121 2.95 10.80 -3.35
C HIS A 121 4.23 10.16 -3.91
N LYS A 122 5.37 10.31 -3.22
CA LYS A 122 6.62 9.66 -3.60
C LYS A 122 6.47 8.14 -3.59
N LEU A 123 5.88 7.55 -2.55
CA LEU A 123 5.61 6.10 -2.51
C LEU A 123 4.70 5.64 -3.64
N GLN A 124 3.63 6.38 -3.92
CA GLN A 124 2.71 6.06 -5.02
C GLN A 124 3.40 6.08 -6.39
N GLN A 125 4.34 7.02 -6.59
CA GLN A 125 5.14 7.08 -7.79
C GLN A 125 6.11 5.90 -7.86
N ARG A 126 6.92 5.70 -6.81
CA ARG A 126 7.94 4.65 -6.76
C ARG A 126 7.38 3.23 -6.82
N LEU A 127 6.14 3.01 -6.39
CA LEU A 127 5.45 1.73 -6.55
C LEU A 127 5.16 1.38 -8.02
N LYS A 128 5.03 2.39 -8.89
CA LYS A 128 4.75 2.19 -10.33
C LYS A 128 6.00 1.98 -11.18
N GLU A 129 7.16 2.37 -10.65
CA GLU A 129 8.47 2.26 -11.30
C GLU A 129 9.08 0.87 -11.09
#